data_AF-A0A6A4KXN1-F1
#
_entry.id   AF-A0A6A4KXN1-F1
#
_cell.length_a   1.000
_cell.length_b   1.000
_cell.length_c   1.000
_cell.angle_alpha   90.00
_cell.angle_beta   90.00
_cell.angle_gamma   90.00
#
_symmetry.space_group_name_H-M   'P 1'
#
loop_
_entity.id
_entity.type
_entity.pdbx_description
1 polymer ?
#
loop_
_entity_poly.entity_id
_entity_poly.type
_entity_poly.pdbx_seq_one_letter_code
_entity_poly.pdbx_strand_id
1 'polypeptide(L)'
;QEQSGNIDAELTIVLSSISLACKQIASLLQRSSIINLTGAQGTVNVQGEDQKKLDVISNEVFCNCLRSSGRTGIIASEEEDVPVAVEETYSGNYIVVFDPIDGSANIDTSLTTGSIFGIYGPDEQCLVNYDDESTLDQEKQKCIISVCQPGSNLLAAGYCLYSSAVVFTISIGNGVFGFTLDPGYGEFVLTHDDMKIPKSRQIYSFNEGNYDLWDEKLKKYLDHLKQPGANGKPYSGRYIGCLVGEIHRMLMYGGIYGNPKNKNSKNGNLRLLYESSGRTGIIASEEEDVPVAVEETYSGNYIVVFDPIDGSANIDTSLTTGSIFGIYGPDEQCLVNYDDESTLDQEKQKCIISVCQPGSNLLAAGYCLYSSAVVFTISIGNGVFGFTLDPGYGEFVLTHDDMKIPKSRQIYSFNEGNYDLWDEKLKKYLDHLKQPGANGKPYSGRYIGCLVGEIHRMLMYGGIYGNPKNKNSKNGNLRLLYECAPMSYLVEQAGGKATDGP
;
A
#
# COMPACT_ATOMS: atom_id res chain seq x y z
N GLN A 1 -13.90 27.10 0.00
CA GLN A 1 -13.75 25.91 -0.86
C GLN A 1 -14.94 25.81 -1.81
N GLU A 2 -16.19 25.72 -1.30
CA GLU A 2 -17.42 25.75 -2.11
C GLU A 2 -17.52 26.97 -3.04
N GLN A 3 -17.43 28.19 -2.50
CA GLN A 3 -17.46 29.43 -3.31
C GLN A 3 -16.35 29.49 -4.37
N SER A 4 -15.26 28.76 -4.18
CA SER A 4 -14.15 28.68 -5.12
C SER A 4 -14.35 27.59 -6.18
N GLY A 5 -15.43 26.82 -6.11
CA GLY A 5 -15.76 25.73 -7.04
C GLY A 5 -14.96 24.44 -6.81
N ASN A 6 -14.23 24.32 -5.71
CA ASN A 6 -13.39 23.13 -5.44
C ASN A 6 -14.18 21.94 -4.89
N ILE A 7 -15.32 22.22 -4.26
CA ILE A 7 -16.29 21.23 -3.77
C ILE A 7 -17.68 21.77 -4.10
N ASP A 8 -18.66 20.88 -4.28
CA ASP A 8 -20.06 21.29 -4.41
C ASP A 8 -20.71 21.55 -3.03
N ALA A 9 -21.95 22.03 -3.08
CA ALA A 9 -22.74 22.32 -1.89
C ALA A 9 -23.12 21.05 -1.11
N GLU A 10 -23.24 19.90 -1.77
CA GLU A 10 -23.67 18.65 -1.14
C GLU A 10 -22.55 18.05 -0.28
N LEU A 11 -21.32 18.01 -0.81
CA LEU A 11 -20.13 17.62 -0.06
C LEU A 11 -19.88 18.55 1.14
N THR A 12 -20.21 19.84 1.01
CA THR A 12 -20.14 20.79 2.13
C THR A 12 -21.08 20.41 3.27
N ILE A 13 -22.30 19.95 2.96
CA ILE A 13 -23.26 19.47 3.96
C ILE A 13 -22.75 18.20 4.64
N VAL A 14 -22.21 17.23 3.88
CA VAL A 14 -21.64 15.99 4.44
C VAL A 14 -20.52 16.30 5.41
N LEU A 15 -19.57 17.16 5.02
CA LEU A 15 -18.47 17.60 5.88
C LEU A 15 -18.96 18.31 7.15
N SER A 16 -20.00 19.14 7.02
CA SER A 16 -20.64 19.78 8.18
C SER A 16 -21.25 18.75 9.13
N SER A 17 -21.94 17.73 8.62
CA SER A 17 -22.51 16.64 9.42
C SER A 17 -21.44 15.83 10.16
N ILE A 18 -20.33 15.51 9.50
CA ILE A 18 -19.18 14.84 10.13
C ILE A 18 -18.61 15.71 11.26
N SER A 19 -18.43 17.01 11.01
CA SER A 19 -17.92 17.93 12.05
C SER A 19 -18.85 18.00 13.27
N LEU A 20 -20.17 17.94 13.06
CA LEU A 20 -21.16 17.92 14.12
C LEU A 20 -21.10 16.63 14.94
N ALA A 21 -20.98 15.48 14.26
CA ALA A 21 -20.79 14.18 14.92
C ALA A 21 -19.54 14.21 15.83
N CYS A 22 -18.42 14.71 15.31
CA CYS A 22 -17.18 14.86 16.07
C CYS A 22 -17.33 15.77 17.30
N LYS A 23 -18.08 16.89 17.21
CA LYS A 23 -18.37 17.77 18.37
C LYS A 23 -19.19 17.04 19.44
N GLN A 24 -20.19 16.25 19.03
CA GLN A 24 -21.01 15.47 19.96
C GLN A 24 -20.20 14.37 20.66
N ILE A 25 -19.40 13.61 19.90
CA ILE A 25 -18.52 12.56 20.42
C ILE A 25 -17.48 13.16 21.39
N ALA A 26 -16.88 14.30 21.06
CA ALA A 26 -15.97 15.00 21.96
C ALA A 26 -16.63 15.34 23.31
N SER A 27 -17.87 15.84 23.29
CA SER A 27 -18.63 16.13 24.52
C SER A 27 -18.93 14.85 25.33
N LEU A 28 -19.22 13.73 24.65
CA LEU A 28 -19.45 12.44 25.31
C LEU A 28 -18.17 11.90 25.96
N LEU A 29 -17.04 11.92 25.25
CA LEU A 29 -15.72 11.50 25.75
C LEU A 29 -15.31 12.31 26.98
N GLN A 30 -15.42 13.63 26.94
CA GLN A 30 -15.06 14.53 28.04
C GLN A 30 -15.88 14.29 29.33
N ARG A 31 -17.08 13.73 29.19
CA ARG A 31 -18.01 13.47 30.29
C ARG A 31 -18.12 11.98 30.63
N SER A 32 -17.47 11.10 29.87
CA SER A 32 -17.67 9.64 29.88
C SER A 32 -17.67 9.02 31.28
N SER A 33 -16.73 9.42 32.15
CA SER A 33 -16.66 8.94 33.54
C SER A 33 -17.79 9.46 34.44
N ILE A 34 -18.36 10.63 34.13
CA ILE A 34 -19.47 11.25 34.87
C ILE A 34 -20.79 10.58 34.51
N ILE A 35 -20.98 10.25 33.23
CA ILE A 35 -22.20 9.62 32.70
C ILE A 35 -22.13 8.09 32.68
N ASN A 36 -21.07 7.51 33.27
CA ASN A 36 -20.85 6.06 33.41
C ASN A 36 -20.90 5.29 32.08
N LEU A 37 -20.29 5.88 31.03
CA LEU A 37 -20.14 5.27 29.71
C LEU A 37 -18.82 4.48 29.55
N THR A 38 -18.03 4.36 30.62
CA THR A 38 -16.80 3.56 30.66
C THR A 38 -17.10 2.08 30.92
N GLY A 39 -16.28 1.19 30.37
CA GLY A 39 -16.41 -0.28 30.50
C GLY A 39 -17.13 -0.99 29.35
N ALA A 40 -17.01 -2.33 29.36
CA ALA A 40 -17.54 -3.20 28.32
C ALA A 40 -19.07 -3.19 28.25
N GLN A 41 -19.61 -3.28 27.04
CA GLN A 41 -21.05 -3.42 26.78
C GLN A 41 -21.54 -4.88 26.93
N GLY A 42 -20.61 -5.83 27.04
CA GLY A 42 -20.91 -7.26 27.16
C GLY A 42 -21.19 -7.95 25.82
N THR A 43 -21.02 -7.23 24.71
CA THR A 43 -21.04 -7.73 23.34
C THR A 43 -19.62 -7.79 22.79
N VAL A 44 -19.33 -8.83 22.02
CA VAL A 44 -18.07 -8.97 21.29
C VAL A 44 -18.37 -8.51 19.86
N ASN A 45 -17.57 -7.59 19.33
CA ASN A 45 -17.73 -7.13 17.94
C ASN A 45 -17.34 -8.26 16.96
N VAL A 46 -17.59 -8.09 15.65
CA VAL A 46 -17.28 -9.13 14.64
C VAL A 46 -15.79 -9.43 14.49
N GLN A 47 -14.94 -8.62 15.12
CA GLN A 47 -13.50 -8.74 15.14
C GLN A 47 -12.98 -9.46 16.40
N GLY A 48 -13.89 -9.88 17.29
CA GLY A 48 -13.55 -10.66 18.48
C GLY A 48 -13.08 -9.83 19.68
N GLU A 49 -13.27 -8.51 19.65
CA GLU A 49 -12.91 -7.57 20.72
C GLU A 49 -14.10 -7.23 21.61
N ASP A 50 -13.85 -6.95 22.89
CA ASP A 50 -14.88 -6.49 23.83
C ASP A 50 -15.32 -5.06 23.46
N GLN A 51 -16.51 -4.94 22.87
CA GLN A 51 -17.06 -3.66 22.42
C GLN A 51 -17.35 -2.76 23.63
N LYS A 52 -16.91 -1.49 23.58
CA LYS A 52 -17.20 -0.52 24.65
C LYS A 52 -18.47 0.24 24.33
N LYS A 53 -19.17 0.65 25.39
CA LYS A 53 -20.43 1.41 25.28
C LYS A 53 -20.31 2.68 24.45
N LEU A 54 -19.15 3.31 24.52
CA LEU A 54 -18.91 4.57 23.82
C LEU A 54 -18.75 4.36 22.31
N ASP A 55 -18.30 3.19 21.88
CA ASP A 55 -18.11 2.87 20.48
C ASP A 55 -19.48 2.77 19.78
N VAL A 56 -20.42 2.04 20.39
CA VAL A 56 -21.81 1.95 19.91
C VAL A 56 -22.51 3.31 19.87
N ILE A 57 -22.41 4.11 20.93
CA ILE A 57 -23.04 5.44 20.96
C ILE A 57 -22.42 6.36 19.90
N SER A 58 -21.12 6.27 19.68
CA SER A 58 -20.43 7.10 18.68
C SER A 58 -20.79 6.69 17.26
N ASN A 59 -20.94 5.39 17.00
CA ASN A 59 -21.49 4.88 15.76
C ASN A 59 -22.92 5.41 15.49
N GLU A 60 -23.80 5.36 16.49
CA GLU A 60 -25.16 5.92 16.37
C GLU A 60 -25.16 7.42 16.07
N VAL A 61 -24.29 8.19 16.75
CA VAL A 61 -24.14 9.63 16.53
C VAL A 61 -23.70 9.93 15.09
N PHE A 62 -22.68 9.24 14.58
CA PHE A 62 -22.23 9.39 13.20
C PHE A 62 -23.34 9.05 12.21
N CYS A 63 -23.99 7.89 12.38
CA CYS A 63 -25.08 7.44 11.53
C CYS A 63 -26.23 8.45 11.50
N ASN A 64 -26.66 8.97 12.64
CA ASN A 64 -27.75 9.93 12.72
C ASN A 64 -27.40 11.30 12.09
N CYS A 65 -26.17 11.79 12.30
CA CYS A 65 -25.72 13.04 11.69
C CYS A 65 -25.59 12.94 10.15
N LEU A 66 -25.14 11.77 9.65
CA LEU A 66 -25.03 11.52 8.22
C LEU A 66 -26.40 11.26 7.57
N ARG A 67 -27.31 10.52 8.21
CA ARG A 67 -28.69 10.33 7.71
C ARG A 67 -29.45 11.64 7.63
N SER A 68 -29.39 12.46 8.68
CA SER A 68 -30.05 13.77 8.71
C SER A 68 -29.46 14.79 7.72
N SER A 69 -28.28 14.53 7.14
CA SER A 69 -27.74 15.34 6.05
C SER A 69 -28.61 15.25 4.79
N GLY A 70 -29.27 14.11 4.55
CA GLY A 70 -30.01 13.82 3.33
C GLY A 70 -29.15 13.71 2.07
N ARG A 71 -27.82 13.72 2.22
CA ARG A 71 -26.81 13.71 1.13
C ARG A 71 -25.90 12.48 1.14
N THR A 72 -26.05 11.58 2.11
CA THR A 72 -25.22 10.36 2.17
C THR A 72 -26.07 9.19 1.72
N GLY A 73 -25.67 8.50 0.66
CA GLY A 73 -26.40 7.35 0.12
C GLY A 73 -26.05 6.04 0.84
N ILE A 74 -24.78 5.86 1.19
CA ILE A 74 -24.29 4.66 1.87
C ILE A 74 -23.35 5.04 3.01
N ILE A 75 -23.52 4.38 4.15
CA ILE A 75 -22.69 4.53 5.34
C ILE A 75 -22.03 3.20 5.65
N ALA A 76 -20.71 3.19 5.82
CA ALA A 76 -19.98 2.02 6.31
C ALA A 76 -19.21 2.37 7.58
N SER A 77 -19.38 1.55 8.61
CA SER A 77 -18.77 1.76 9.92
C SER A 77 -17.91 0.57 10.30
N GLU A 78 -16.84 0.83 11.03
CA GLU A 78 -16.00 -0.16 11.70
C GLU A 78 -16.82 -1.07 12.67
N GLU A 79 -17.91 -0.53 13.24
CA GLU A 79 -18.76 -1.17 14.25
C GLU A 79 -19.96 -1.95 13.68
N GLU A 80 -20.13 -1.98 12.35
CA GLU A 80 -21.28 -2.61 11.68
C GLU A 80 -20.81 -3.66 10.66
N ASP A 81 -21.49 -4.81 10.63
CA ASP A 81 -21.13 -5.94 9.76
C ASP A 81 -21.37 -5.65 8.28
N VAL A 82 -22.37 -4.83 7.99
CA VAL A 82 -22.84 -4.54 6.65
C VAL A 82 -23.06 -3.03 6.50
N PRO A 83 -22.61 -2.41 5.39
CA PRO A 83 -22.91 -1.03 5.10
C PRO A 83 -24.42 -0.77 5.07
N VAL A 84 -24.81 0.37 5.61
CA VAL A 84 -26.21 0.78 5.72
C VAL A 84 -26.55 1.75 4.61
N ALA A 85 -27.48 1.36 3.73
CA ALA A 85 -28.10 2.27 2.79
C ALA A 85 -29.00 3.27 3.54
N VAL A 86 -28.98 4.54 3.12
CA VAL A 86 -29.82 5.58 3.71
C VAL A 86 -31.08 5.74 2.86
N GLU A 87 -32.21 5.22 3.35
CA GLU A 87 -33.50 5.24 2.62
C GLU A 87 -34.02 6.66 2.30
N GLU A 88 -33.63 7.67 3.08
CA GLU A 88 -34.10 9.06 2.96
C GLU A 88 -33.10 9.99 2.24
N THR A 89 -32.36 9.50 1.25
CA THR A 89 -31.41 10.35 0.49
C THR A 89 -32.18 11.21 -0.52
N TYR A 90 -32.12 12.54 -0.40
CA TYR A 90 -32.84 13.46 -1.29
C TYR A 90 -32.07 13.74 -2.60
N SER A 91 -30.73 13.76 -2.55
CA SER A 91 -29.79 13.90 -3.70
C SER A 91 -28.33 13.83 -3.19
N GLY A 92 -27.38 13.52 -4.08
CA GLY A 92 -25.95 13.64 -3.78
C GLY A 92 -25.26 12.41 -3.19
N ASN A 93 -25.63 11.19 -3.63
CA ASN A 93 -25.24 9.84 -3.15
C ASN A 93 -23.75 9.60 -2.76
N TYR A 94 -23.16 10.38 -1.85
CA TYR A 94 -21.83 10.13 -1.32
C TYR A 94 -21.84 8.88 -0.46
N ILE A 95 -20.68 8.25 -0.43
CA ILE A 95 -20.44 7.10 0.43
C ILE A 95 -19.47 7.56 1.51
N VAL A 96 -19.88 7.39 2.77
CA VAL A 96 -19.06 7.77 3.91
C VAL A 96 -18.65 6.52 4.66
N VAL A 97 -17.34 6.31 4.74
CA VAL A 97 -16.74 5.25 5.55
C VAL A 97 -16.12 5.88 6.79
N PHE A 98 -16.32 5.30 7.96
CA PHE A 98 -15.74 5.87 9.18
C PHE A 98 -15.42 4.81 10.24
N ASP A 99 -14.43 5.15 11.06
CA ASP A 99 -14.19 4.55 12.37
C ASP A 99 -14.67 5.57 13.43
N PRO A 100 -15.75 5.26 14.18
CA PRO A 100 -16.32 6.21 15.13
C PRO A 100 -15.37 6.50 16.29
N ILE A 101 -14.62 5.50 16.79
CA ILE A 101 -13.60 5.66 17.83
C ILE A 101 -12.41 4.72 17.58
N ASP A 102 -11.35 5.27 17.00
CA ASP A 102 -10.01 4.68 17.03
C ASP A 102 -9.39 4.80 18.43
N GLY A 103 -8.72 3.73 18.85
CA GLY A 103 -8.09 3.63 20.15
C GLY A 103 -9.07 3.45 21.30
N SER A 104 -10.21 2.79 21.08
CA SER A 104 -11.22 2.51 22.13
C SER A 104 -10.64 1.93 23.43
N ALA A 105 -9.56 1.14 23.34
CA ALA A 105 -8.78 0.66 24.48
C ALA A 105 -8.32 1.77 25.46
N ASN A 106 -8.10 2.99 24.96
CA ASN A 106 -7.66 4.17 25.71
C ASN A 106 -8.77 4.93 26.43
N ILE A 107 -10.06 4.63 26.17
CA ILE A 107 -11.19 5.37 26.75
C ILE A 107 -11.16 5.34 28.28
N ASP A 108 -11.03 4.15 28.88
CA ASP A 108 -11.11 3.99 30.34
C ASP A 108 -9.91 4.58 31.08
N THR A 109 -8.79 4.77 30.38
CA THR A 109 -7.56 5.39 30.92
C THR A 109 -7.50 6.89 30.64
N SER A 110 -8.54 7.48 30.03
CA SER A 110 -8.58 8.89 29.63
C SER A 110 -7.40 9.30 28.75
N LEU A 111 -6.87 8.35 27.97
CA LEU A 111 -5.82 8.58 26.99
C LEU A 111 -6.42 9.04 25.66
N THR A 112 -5.54 9.38 24.72
CA THR A 112 -5.96 9.92 23.42
C THR A 112 -6.71 8.89 22.59
N THR A 113 -7.80 9.33 21.96
CA THR A 113 -8.61 8.60 20.99
C THR A 113 -8.89 9.49 19.77
N GLY A 114 -9.56 8.97 18.75
CA GLY A 114 -9.99 9.78 17.62
C GLY A 114 -11.10 9.13 16.80
N SER A 115 -11.67 9.86 15.84
CA SER A 115 -12.53 9.29 14.80
C SER A 115 -11.83 9.43 13.45
N ILE A 116 -12.01 8.47 12.54
CA ILE A 116 -11.46 8.50 11.18
C ILE A 116 -12.61 8.50 10.19
N PHE A 117 -12.50 9.23 9.08
CA PHE A 117 -13.51 9.20 8.03
C PHE A 117 -12.90 9.34 6.63
N GLY A 118 -13.57 8.73 5.67
CA GLY A 118 -13.33 8.85 4.23
C GLY A 118 -14.64 9.08 3.48
N ILE A 119 -14.60 9.90 2.43
CA ILE A 119 -15.76 10.24 1.61
C ILE A 119 -15.45 9.90 0.16
N TYR A 120 -16.24 9.02 -0.42
CA TYR A 120 -16.20 8.67 -1.84
C TYR A 120 -17.33 9.34 -2.59
N GLY A 121 -17.10 9.54 -3.89
CA GLY A 121 -18.14 9.97 -4.80
C GLY A 121 -19.21 8.90 -5.03
N PRO A 122 -20.37 9.31 -5.56
CA PRO A 122 -21.41 8.39 -5.99
C PRO A 122 -20.89 7.48 -7.12
N ASP A 123 -21.15 6.18 -7.04
CA ASP A 123 -20.92 5.26 -8.16
C ASP A 123 -22.17 5.24 -9.06
N GLU A 124 -22.00 5.56 -10.35
CA GLU A 124 -23.08 5.57 -11.36
C GLU A 124 -23.72 4.18 -11.55
N GLN A 125 -23.02 3.09 -11.18
CA GLN A 125 -23.54 1.73 -11.27
C GLN A 125 -24.58 1.39 -10.19
N CYS A 126 -24.82 2.29 -9.23
CA CYS A 126 -25.61 2.03 -8.02
C CYS A 126 -26.81 2.97 -7.80
N LEU A 127 -27.42 3.51 -8.85
CA LEU A 127 -28.79 4.05 -8.71
C LEU A 127 -29.74 2.88 -8.41
N VAL A 128 -30.08 2.69 -7.14
CA VAL A 128 -31.11 1.73 -6.72
C VAL A 128 -32.44 2.18 -7.32
N ASN A 129 -32.96 1.43 -8.29
CA ASN A 129 -34.32 1.60 -8.76
C ASN A 129 -35.23 0.96 -7.71
N TYR A 130 -35.93 1.78 -6.92
CA TYR A 130 -36.91 1.34 -5.92
C TYR A 130 -38.15 0.62 -6.52
N ASP A 131 -38.17 0.40 -7.84
CA ASP A 131 -39.26 -0.25 -8.58
C ASP A 131 -39.00 -1.75 -8.85
N ASP A 132 -37.81 -2.27 -8.56
CA ASP A 132 -37.49 -3.70 -8.74
C ASP A 132 -37.75 -4.51 -7.45
N GLU A 133 -38.57 -5.55 -7.53
CA GLU A 133 -38.77 -6.57 -6.47
C GLU A 133 -37.49 -7.43 -6.29
N SER A 134 -36.36 -6.82 -5.95
CA SER A 134 -35.12 -7.54 -5.68
C SER A 134 -35.07 -8.05 -4.23
N THR A 135 -34.47 -9.22 -4.01
CA THR A 135 -34.34 -9.81 -2.69
C THR A 135 -33.35 -9.01 -1.84
N LEU A 136 -33.60 -8.89 -0.53
CA LEU A 136 -32.80 -8.13 0.45
C LEU A 136 -31.28 -8.44 0.37
N ASP A 137 -30.90 -9.64 -0.06
CA ASP A 137 -29.51 -10.08 -0.18
C ASP A 137 -28.78 -9.47 -1.39
N GLN A 138 -29.48 -9.20 -2.49
CA GLN A 138 -28.90 -8.58 -3.69
C GLN A 138 -28.66 -7.08 -3.51
N GLU A 139 -29.54 -6.38 -2.78
CA GLU A 139 -29.36 -4.97 -2.43
C GLU A 139 -28.20 -4.76 -1.47
N LYS A 140 -28.05 -5.65 -0.47
CA LYS A 140 -26.91 -5.66 0.46
C LYS A 140 -25.57 -5.89 -0.24
N GLN A 141 -25.51 -6.84 -1.17
CA GLN A 141 -24.29 -7.09 -1.95
C GLN A 141 -23.89 -5.88 -2.81
N LYS A 142 -24.86 -5.22 -3.45
CA LYS A 142 -24.59 -3.99 -4.22
C LYS A 142 -24.07 -2.85 -3.34
N CYS A 143 -24.62 -2.67 -2.14
CA CYS A 143 -24.13 -1.66 -1.19
C CYS A 143 -22.70 -1.94 -0.70
N ILE A 144 -22.36 -3.20 -0.43
CA ILE A 144 -21.00 -3.60 -0.03
C ILE A 144 -19.99 -3.29 -1.14
N ILE A 145 -20.29 -3.66 -2.39
CA ILE A 145 -19.40 -3.42 -3.54
C ILE A 145 -19.17 -1.92 -3.75
N SER A 146 -20.21 -1.10 -3.60
CA SER A 146 -20.16 0.35 -3.77
C SER A 146 -19.26 1.04 -2.75
N VAL A 147 -19.17 0.50 -1.53
CA VAL A 147 -18.28 1.00 -0.45
C VAL A 147 -16.84 0.59 -0.67
N CYS A 148 -16.61 -0.55 -1.30
CA CYS A 148 -15.28 -1.13 -1.55
C CYS A 148 -14.52 -0.42 -2.68
N GLN A 149 -14.44 0.91 -2.62
CA GLN A 149 -13.68 1.72 -3.58
C GLN A 149 -12.22 1.89 -3.16
N PRO A 150 -11.28 1.97 -4.12
CA PRO A 150 -9.88 2.28 -3.82
C PRO A 150 -9.72 3.68 -3.19
N GLY A 151 -8.77 3.84 -2.26
CA GLY A 151 -8.50 5.13 -1.63
C GLY A 151 -8.08 6.28 -2.58
N SER A 152 -7.81 6.04 -3.87
CA SER A 152 -7.70 7.13 -4.90
C SER A 152 -8.99 7.88 -5.08
N ASN A 153 -10.11 7.19 -4.90
CA ASN A 153 -11.43 7.69 -5.21
C ASN A 153 -12.00 8.50 -4.03
N LEU A 154 -11.25 8.61 -2.93
CA LEU A 154 -11.56 9.50 -1.83
C LEU A 154 -11.56 10.93 -2.34
N LEU A 155 -12.74 11.54 -2.32
CA LEU A 155 -12.92 12.97 -2.57
C LEU A 155 -12.42 13.79 -1.39
N ALA A 156 -12.62 13.27 -0.18
CA ALA A 156 -12.13 13.85 1.05
C ALA A 156 -11.82 12.74 2.07
N ALA A 157 -10.86 13.01 2.94
CA ALA A 157 -10.54 12.15 4.08
C ALA A 157 -10.03 12.98 5.24
N GLY A 158 -10.20 12.47 6.45
CA GLY A 158 -9.77 13.17 7.64
C GLY A 158 -9.93 12.35 8.90
N TYR A 159 -9.62 13.00 10.01
CA TYR A 159 -9.80 12.46 11.34
C TYR A 159 -10.13 13.58 12.32
N CYS A 160 -10.76 13.22 13.44
CA CYS A 160 -10.92 14.10 14.58
C CYS A 160 -10.17 13.50 15.77
N LEU A 161 -9.15 14.21 16.25
CA LEU A 161 -8.38 13.85 17.43
C LEU A 161 -9.10 14.33 18.69
N TYR A 162 -9.28 13.44 19.67
CA TYR A 162 -9.79 13.76 21.00
C TYR A 162 -8.67 13.59 22.02
N SER A 163 -8.09 14.72 22.45
CA SER A 163 -7.00 14.74 23.43
C SER A 163 -7.13 15.97 24.32
N SER A 164 -6.00 16.51 24.78
CA SER A 164 -5.94 17.81 25.49
C SER A 164 -6.63 18.96 24.75
N ALA A 165 -6.73 18.87 23.42
CA ALA A 165 -7.59 19.67 22.57
C ALA A 165 -8.30 18.75 21.57
N VAL A 166 -9.41 19.23 21.02
CA VAL A 166 -10.12 18.54 19.94
C VAL A 166 -9.68 19.14 18.61
N VAL A 167 -9.07 18.33 17.75
CA VAL A 167 -8.49 18.79 16.47
C VAL A 167 -9.10 18.00 15.32
N PHE A 168 -9.86 18.70 14.48
CA PHE A 168 -10.41 18.17 13.24
C PHE A 168 -9.43 18.41 12.10
N THR A 169 -8.92 17.35 11.49
CA THR A 169 -7.96 17.42 10.39
C THR A 169 -8.57 16.84 9.13
N ILE A 170 -8.47 17.57 8.01
CA ILE A 170 -9.12 17.18 6.76
C ILE A 170 -8.25 17.50 5.54
N SER A 171 -8.32 16.62 4.54
CA SER A 171 -7.86 16.84 3.18
C SER A 171 -9.02 16.66 2.20
N ILE A 172 -9.11 17.57 1.23
CA ILE A 172 -10.04 17.51 0.09
C ILE A 172 -9.26 17.42 -1.24
N GLY A 173 -8.05 16.84 -1.20
CA GLY A 173 -7.15 16.70 -2.35
C GLY A 173 -6.15 17.84 -2.55
N ASN A 174 -6.37 19.02 -1.96
CA ASN A 174 -5.53 20.21 -2.13
C ASN A 174 -4.85 20.65 -0.82
N GLY A 175 -4.12 19.73 -0.18
CA GLY A 175 -3.44 19.98 1.10
C GLY A 175 -4.20 19.44 2.30
N VAL A 176 -3.60 19.60 3.49
CA VAL A 176 -4.12 19.07 4.76
C VAL A 176 -4.36 20.24 5.72
N PHE A 177 -5.56 20.39 6.25
CA PHE A 177 -5.94 21.53 7.08
C PHE A 177 -6.37 21.05 8.46
N GLY A 178 -5.86 21.71 9.51
CA GLY A 178 -6.16 21.41 10.90
C GLY A 178 -6.99 22.52 11.55
N PHE A 179 -8.12 22.13 12.16
CA PHE A 179 -9.03 23.01 12.86
C PHE A 179 -9.12 22.60 14.33
N THR A 180 -9.01 23.54 15.25
CA THR A 180 -9.13 23.28 16.69
C THR A 180 -10.49 23.76 17.17
N LEU A 181 -11.19 22.91 17.94
CA LEU A 181 -12.46 23.27 18.55
C LEU A 181 -12.24 24.31 19.64
N ASP A 182 -12.92 25.46 19.55
CA ASP A 182 -13.04 26.40 20.65
C ASP A 182 -14.28 26.03 21.48
N PRO A 183 -14.13 25.56 22.73
CA PRO A 183 -15.27 25.19 23.58
C PRO A 183 -16.17 26.37 23.96
N GLY A 184 -15.66 27.61 23.90
CA GLY A 184 -16.41 28.81 24.24
C GLY A 184 -17.46 29.17 23.19
N TYR A 185 -17.16 28.92 21.92
CA TYR A 185 -18.06 29.18 20.79
C TYR A 185 -18.69 27.91 20.22
N GLY A 186 -18.14 26.74 20.53
CA GLY A 186 -18.58 25.47 19.95
C GLY A 186 -18.21 25.30 18.48
N GLU A 187 -17.17 26.00 18.02
CA GLU A 187 -16.78 26.05 16.61
C GLU A 187 -15.34 25.58 16.35
N PHE A 188 -15.15 24.92 15.21
CA PHE A 188 -13.82 24.55 14.71
C PHE A 188 -13.18 25.75 14.03
N VAL A 189 -12.08 26.24 14.59
CA VAL A 189 -11.33 27.38 14.05
C VAL A 189 -10.08 26.86 13.36
N LEU A 190 -9.80 27.35 12.15
CA LEU A 190 -8.58 26.99 11.42
C LEU A 190 -7.35 27.42 12.25
N THR A 191 -6.51 26.45 12.64
CA THR A 191 -5.30 26.69 13.41
C THR A 191 -4.03 26.29 12.68
N HIS A 192 -4.15 25.35 11.73
CA HIS A 192 -3.02 24.87 10.93
C HIS A 192 -3.42 24.87 9.45
N ASP A 193 -2.80 25.78 8.71
CA ASP A 193 -2.97 25.91 7.27
C ASP A 193 -1.94 25.04 6.54
N ASP A 194 -2.40 24.24 5.57
CA ASP A 194 -1.62 23.30 4.75
C ASP A 194 -0.48 22.57 5.49
N MET A 195 -0.86 21.74 6.47
CA MET A 195 0.03 20.91 7.27
C MET A 195 0.92 20.01 6.41
N LYS A 196 2.24 20.09 6.62
CA LYS A 196 3.23 19.21 5.98
C LYS A 196 4.01 18.45 7.03
N ILE A 197 4.16 17.15 6.83
CA ILE A 197 5.04 16.31 7.64
C ILE A 197 6.46 16.88 7.57
N PRO A 198 7.11 17.18 8.71
CA PRO A 198 8.50 17.57 8.73
C PRO A 198 9.39 16.48 8.12
N LYS A 199 10.28 16.88 7.21
CA LYS A 199 11.13 15.96 6.43
C LYS A 199 11.97 14.99 7.26
N SER A 200 12.37 15.37 8.47
CA SER A 200 13.16 14.48 9.33
C SER A 200 12.96 14.77 10.82
N ARG A 201 12.64 13.72 11.59
CA ARG A 201 12.65 13.74 13.05
C ARG A 201 13.04 12.36 13.56
N GLN A 202 13.90 12.31 14.57
CA GLN A 202 14.35 11.07 15.19
C GLN A 202 13.29 10.52 16.17
N ILE A 203 12.11 10.17 15.67
CA ILE A 203 11.00 9.59 16.44
C ILE A 203 10.51 8.34 15.71
N TYR A 204 10.30 7.25 16.45
CA TYR A 204 9.63 6.06 15.93
C TYR A 204 8.49 5.63 16.85
N SER A 205 7.49 4.97 16.27
CA SER A 205 6.33 4.47 16.98
C SER A 205 5.92 3.09 16.52
N PHE A 206 6.19 2.12 17.39
CA PHE A 206 5.93 0.70 17.18
C PHE A 206 5.56 0.10 18.54
N ASN A 207 4.64 -0.88 18.54
CA ASN A 207 4.36 -1.65 19.74
C ASN A 207 5.45 -2.70 19.98
N GLU A 208 6.56 -2.29 20.60
CA GLU A 208 7.72 -3.17 20.85
C GLU A 208 7.41 -4.38 21.76
N GLY A 209 6.24 -4.44 22.39
CA GLY A 209 5.78 -5.67 23.06
C GLY A 209 5.70 -6.88 22.11
N ASN A 210 5.56 -6.64 20.81
CA ASN A 210 5.52 -7.67 19.77
C ASN A 210 6.91 -7.98 19.15
N TYR A 211 8.00 -7.45 19.71
CA TYR A 211 9.34 -7.55 19.12
C TYR A 211 9.74 -8.97 18.71
N ASP A 212 9.55 -9.95 19.59
CA ASP A 212 9.92 -11.35 19.34
C ASP A 212 9.02 -12.06 18.31
N LEU A 213 7.87 -11.45 18.00
CA LEU A 213 6.89 -11.94 17.03
C LEU A 213 7.12 -11.40 15.60
N TRP A 214 8.03 -10.44 15.45
CA TRP A 214 8.36 -9.83 14.17
C TRP A 214 9.44 -10.59 13.39
N ASP A 215 9.53 -10.30 12.10
CA ASP A 215 10.61 -10.81 11.26
C ASP A 215 11.97 -10.17 11.59
N GLU A 216 13.05 -10.85 11.19
CA GLU A 216 14.42 -10.41 11.50
C GLU A 216 14.82 -9.11 10.81
N LYS A 217 14.18 -8.72 9.69
CA LYS A 217 14.49 -7.46 9.01
C LYS A 217 13.97 -6.29 9.84
N LEU A 218 12.73 -6.37 10.32
CA LEU A 218 12.13 -5.34 11.15
C LEU A 218 12.84 -5.23 12.51
N LYS A 219 13.23 -6.35 13.11
CA LYS A 219 14.04 -6.37 14.34
C LYS A 219 15.34 -5.59 14.16
N LYS A 220 16.11 -5.90 13.11
CA LYS A 220 17.36 -5.18 12.78
C LYS A 220 17.13 -3.69 12.55
N TYR A 221 16.03 -3.32 11.88
CA TYR A 221 15.68 -1.93 11.67
C TYR A 221 15.41 -1.20 13.00
N LEU A 222 14.61 -1.77 13.90
CA LEU A 222 14.35 -1.18 15.21
C LEU A 222 15.60 -1.12 16.10
N ASP A 223 16.44 -2.15 16.06
CA ASP A 223 17.72 -2.15 16.77
C ASP A 223 18.66 -1.06 16.25
N HIS A 224 18.63 -0.78 14.94
CA HIS A 224 19.35 0.35 14.36
C HIS A 224 18.84 1.70 14.88
N LEU A 225 17.52 1.89 15.00
CA LEU A 225 16.93 3.15 15.51
C LEU A 225 17.34 3.43 16.97
N LYS A 226 17.63 2.39 17.75
CA LYS A 226 18.10 2.49 19.15
C LYS A 226 19.58 2.87 19.25
N GLN A 227 20.35 2.78 18.16
CA GLN A 227 21.75 3.19 18.15
C GLN A 227 21.88 4.71 18.04
N PRO A 228 22.86 5.34 18.72
CA PRO A 228 23.12 6.76 18.57
C PRO A 228 23.53 7.10 17.12
N GLY A 229 22.85 8.06 16.50
CA GLY A 229 23.22 8.57 15.17
C GLY A 229 24.44 9.48 15.21
N ALA A 230 24.74 10.13 14.08
CA ALA A 230 25.88 11.07 13.94
C ALA A 230 25.85 12.25 14.92
N ASN A 231 24.67 12.60 15.44
CA ASN A 231 24.47 13.63 16.47
C ASN A 231 24.62 13.10 17.92
N GLY A 232 25.02 11.84 18.08
CA GLY A 232 25.19 11.18 19.38
C GLY A 232 23.89 10.83 20.09
N LYS A 233 22.73 10.90 19.42
CA LYS A 233 21.41 10.58 20.00
C LYS A 233 20.69 9.50 19.18
N PRO A 234 20.07 8.50 19.84
CA PRO A 234 19.22 7.54 19.15
C PRO A 234 17.86 8.16 18.83
N TYR A 235 17.03 7.42 18.09
CA TYR A 235 15.64 7.82 17.89
C TYR A 235 14.85 7.68 19.21
N SER A 236 13.88 8.57 19.39
CA SER A 236 12.95 8.55 20.51
C SER A 236 11.76 7.63 20.20
N GLY A 237 11.62 6.53 20.94
CA GLY A 237 10.42 5.70 20.91
C GLY A 237 9.23 6.43 21.54
N ARG A 238 8.09 6.48 20.85
CA ARG A 238 6.81 7.01 21.34
C ARG A 238 5.71 6.09 20.86
N TYR A 239 4.79 5.68 21.72
CA TYR A 239 3.65 4.86 21.32
C TYR A 239 2.45 5.20 22.20
N ILE A 240 1.42 5.78 21.59
CA ILE A 240 0.17 6.25 22.21
C ILE A 240 -0.86 5.12 22.24
N GLY A 241 -0.81 4.18 21.29
CA GLY A 241 -1.79 3.11 21.15
C GLY A 241 -3.13 3.55 20.55
N CYS A 242 -3.15 4.66 19.81
CA CYS A 242 -4.29 5.18 19.05
C CYS A 242 -3.75 5.71 17.71
N LEU A 243 -4.20 5.16 16.58
CA LEU A 243 -3.72 5.49 15.24
C LEU A 243 -3.87 6.99 14.94
N VAL A 244 -4.99 7.60 15.30
CA VAL A 244 -5.25 9.04 15.09
C VAL A 244 -4.23 9.89 15.84
N GLY A 245 -3.92 9.56 17.09
CA GLY A 245 -2.88 10.23 17.88
C GLY A 245 -1.48 10.06 17.28
N GLU A 246 -1.19 8.87 16.75
CA GLU A 246 0.07 8.55 16.07
C GLU A 246 0.27 9.37 14.79
N ILE A 247 -0.74 9.35 13.89
CA ILE A 247 -0.74 10.09 12.64
C ILE A 247 -0.67 11.60 12.90
N HIS A 248 -1.45 12.12 13.85
CA HIS A 248 -1.42 13.54 14.18
C HIS A 248 -0.04 13.98 14.69
N ARG A 249 0.59 13.19 15.57
CA ARG A 249 1.95 13.47 16.05
C ARG A 249 2.96 13.45 14.91
N MET A 250 2.84 12.51 13.97
CA MET A 250 3.70 12.45 12.79
C MET A 250 3.49 13.65 11.87
N LEU A 251 2.25 14.08 11.64
CA LEU A 251 1.95 15.28 10.84
C LEU A 251 2.59 16.54 11.43
N MET A 252 2.61 16.65 12.76
CA MET A 252 3.17 17.81 13.46
C MET A 252 4.69 17.77 13.61
N TYR A 253 5.25 16.60 13.91
CA TYR A 253 6.64 16.49 14.35
C TYR A 253 7.52 15.66 13.42
N GLY A 254 6.95 14.90 12.49
CA GLY A 254 7.66 13.91 11.68
C GLY A 254 7.97 12.64 12.47
N GLY A 255 8.68 11.71 11.81
CA GLY A 255 9.01 10.40 12.36
C GLY A 255 8.33 9.28 11.59
N ILE A 256 8.34 8.08 12.17
CA ILE A 256 7.86 6.86 11.51
C ILE A 256 6.94 6.11 12.47
N TYR A 257 5.78 5.68 11.99
CA TYR A 257 4.87 4.77 12.67
C TYR A 257 4.81 3.45 11.90
N GLY A 258 4.65 2.34 12.61
CA GLY A 258 4.37 1.07 11.97
C GLY A 258 3.53 0.15 12.84
N ASN A 259 2.58 -0.53 12.18
CA ASN A 259 1.81 -1.65 12.73
C ASN A 259 2.01 -2.91 11.85
N PRO A 260 3.18 -3.55 11.94
CA PRO A 260 3.58 -4.62 11.04
C PRO A 260 2.91 -5.95 11.39
N LYS A 261 2.84 -6.84 10.41
CA LYS A 261 2.44 -8.25 10.61
C LYS A 261 3.28 -8.91 11.70
N ASN A 262 2.67 -9.84 12.42
CA ASN A 262 3.35 -10.64 13.43
C ASN A 262 2.81 -12.09 13.42
N LYS A 263 3.41 -12.98 14.21
CA LYS A 263 3.00 -14.40 14.25
C LYS A 263 1.51 -14.63 14.60
N ASN A 264 0.89 -13.70 15.33
CA ASN A 264 -0.51 -13.77 15.74
C ASN A 264 -1.45 -12.99 14.81
N SER A 265 -0.91 -12.12 13.95
CA SER A 265 -1.66 -11.35 12.96
C SER A 265 -0.89 -11.31 11.65
N LYS A 266 -1.25 -12.24 10.76
CA LYS A 266 -0.53 -12.48 9.51
C LYS A 266 -0.63 -11.30 8.53
N ASN A 267 -1.67 -10.47 8.66
CA ASN A 267 -1.95 -9.32 7.78
C ASN A 267 -1.68 -7.95 8.45
N GLY A 268 -1.26 -7.92 9.71
CA GLY A 268 -1.22 -6.69 10.52
C GLY A 268 -2.60 -6.38 11.13
N ASN A 269 -2.66 -5.44 12.08
CA ASN A 269 -3.88 -5.19 12.85
C ASN A 269 -4.68 -3.97 12.37
N LEU A 270 -4.22 -3.26 11.33
CA LEU A 270 -4.95 -2.09 10.78
C LEU A 270 -5.87 -2.51 9.64
N ARG A 271 -7.04 -1.89 9.56
CA ARG A 271 -8.08 -2.21 8.59
C ARG A 271 -7.87 -1.44 7.28
N LEU A 272 -8.01 -2.09 6.13
CA LEU A 272 -7.84 -1.41 4.84
C LEU A 272 -8.95 -0.37 4.58
N LEU A 273 -10.22 -0.76 4.62
CA LEU A 273 -11.33 0.17 4.27
C LEU A 273 -11.39 1.47 5.10
N TYR A 274 -10.98 1.42 6.37
CA TYR A 274 -11.08 2.54 7.30
C TYR A 274 -9.70 3.16 7.66
N GLU A 275 -8.60 2.41 7.51
CA GLU A 275 -7.29 2.78 8.06
C GLU A 275 -6.09 2.62 7.07
N SER A 276 -6.24 1.99 5.88
CA SER A 276 -5.14 1.87 4.89
C SER A 276 -5.56 1.68 3.40
N SER A 277 -4.78 2.17 2.42
CA SER A 277 -5.29 2.50 1.07
C SER A 277 -5.65 1.37 0.05
N GLY A 278 -6.03 0.14 0.45
CA GLY A 278 -6.93 -0.77 -0.31
C GLY A 278 -6.64 -1.23 -1.77
N ARG A 279 -5.45 -1.04 -2.37
CA ARG A 279 -5.28 -1.18 -3.85
C ARG A 279 -4.71 -2.50 -4.41
N THR A 280 -4.20 -3.40 -3.58
CA THR A 280 -3.55 -4.63 -4.05
C THR A 280 -4.47 -5.82 -3.88
N GLY A 281 -4.95 -6.42 -4.96
CA GLY A 281 -5.91 -7.53 -4.90
C GLY A 281 -5.26 -8.89 -4.68
N ILE A 282 -4.13 -9.12 -5.34
CA ILE A 282 -3.40 -10.38 -5.27
C ILE A 282 -1.92 -10.08 -5.14
N ILE A 283 -1.28 -10.74 -4.18
CA ILE A 283 0.15 -10.68 -3.93
C ILE A 283 0.74 -12.05 -4.25
N ALA A 284 1.71 -12.08 -5.15
CA ALA A 284 2.44 -13.30 -5.48
C ALA A 284 3.94 -13.08 -5.24
N SER A 285 4.53 -13.94 -4.42
CA SER A 285 5.94 -13.91 -4.03
C SER A 285 6.67 -15.08 -4.66
N GLU A 286 7.94 -14.88 -5.03
CA GLU A 286 8.83 -15.98 -5.42
C GLU A 286 8.99 -17.04 -4.31
N GLU A 287 8.93 -16.62 -3.05
CA GLU A 287 9.16 -17.48 -1.87
C GLU A 287 7.90 -18.22 -1.39
N GLU A 288 6.74 -17.95 -1.99
CA GLU A 288 5.46 -18.56 -1.59
C GLU A 288 4.90 -19.41 -2.74
N ASP A 289 4.59 -20.68 -2.49
CA ASP A 289 4.08 -21.61 -3.51
C ASP A 289 2.69 -21.25 -4.03
N VAL A 290 1.93 -20.44 -3.28
CA VAL A 290 0.55 -20.07 -3.57
C VAL A 290 0.40 -18.55 -3.52
N PRO A 291 -0.05 -17.90 -4.61
CA PRO A 291 -0.43 -16.50 -4.56
C PRO A 291 -1.49 -16.25 -3.50
N VAL A 292 -1.27 -15.21 -2.71
CA VAL A 292 -2.20 -14.82 -1.65
C VAL A 292 -3.14 -13.80 -2.26
N ALA A 293 -4.39 -14.21 -2.47
CA ALA A 293 -5.47 -13.25 -2.55
C ALA A 293 -5.46 -12.49 -1.24
N VAL A 294 -5.41 -11.16 -1.31
CA VAL A 294 -5.60 -10.36 -0.11
C VAL A 294 -7.09 -10.48 0.19
N GLU A 295 -7.44 -11.42 1.08
CA GLU A 295 -8.82 -11.88 1.36
C GLU A 295 -9.79 -10.74 1.69
N GLU A 296 -9.27 -9.57 2.04
CA GLU A 296 -10.01 -8.37 2.45
C GLU A 296 -10.03 -7.25 1.38
N THR A 297 -9.43 -7.46 0.20
CA THR A 297 -9.52 -6.55 -0.95
C THR A 297 -10.47 -7.10 -2.00
N TYR A 298 -11.77 -6.94 -1.78
CA TYR A 298 -12.81 -7.36 -2.73
C TYR A 298 -12.86 -6.53 -4.05
N SER A 299 -11.90 -5.63 -4.29
CA SER A 299 -11.82 -4.78 -5.50
C SER A 299 -10.38 -4.42 -5.95
N GLY A 300 -9.36 -5.10 -5.39
CA GLY A 300 -7.98 -4.85 -5.79
C GLY A 300 -7.74 -5.28 -7.24
N ASN A 301 -7.80 -4.34 -8.16
CA ASN A 301 -7.64 -4.59 -9.59
C ASN A 301 -6.18 -4.87 -10.01
N TYR A 302 -5.22 -4.72 -9.11
CA TYR A 302 -3.80 -4.86 -9.43
C TYR A 302 -3.20 -6.11 -8.79
N ILE A 303 -2.41 -6.82 -9.58
CA ILE A 303 -1.64 -7.97 -9.13
C ILE A 303 -0.20 -7.50 -8.94
N VAL A 304 0.30 -7.66 -7.72
CA VAL A 304 1.70 -7.36 -7.40
C VAL A 304 2.47 -8.66 -7.33
N VAL A 305 3.43 -8.79 -8.24
CA VAL A 305 4.41 -9.88 -8.23
C VAL A 305 5.71 -9.34 -7.70
N PHE A 306 6.41 -10.09 -6.85
CA PHE A 306 7.71 -9.65 -6.37
C PHE A 306 8.64 -10.81 -6.10
N ASP A 307 9.92 -10.56 -6.36
CA ASP A 307 11.03 -11.35 -5.83
C ASP A 307 11.63 -10.53 -4.68
N PRO A 308 11.47 -10.99 -3.42
CA PRO A 308 11.95 -10.24 -2.27
C PRO A 308 13.47 -10.08 -2.27
N ILE A 309 14.22 -11.08 -2.77
CA ILE A 309 15.68 -11.07 -2.82
C ILE A 309 16.20 -11.90 -4.00
N ASP A 310 16.55 -11.21 -5.10
CA ASP A 310 17.41 -11.74 -6.15
C ASP A 310 18.90 -11.73 -5.71
N GLY A 311 19.61 -12.77 -6.14
CA GLY A 311 21.01 -12.96 -5.78
C GLY A 311 21.21 -13.40 -4.33
N SER A 312 20.28 -14.16 -3.74
CA SER A 312 20.35 -14.59 -2.33
C SER A 312 21.68 -15.25 -1.92
N ALA A 313 22.33 -15.99 -2.83
CA ALA A 313 23.67 -16.57 -2.63
C ALA A 313 24.79 -15.52 -2.39
N ASN A 314 24.55 -14.25 -2.72
CA ASN A 314 25.47 -13.14 -2.52
C ASN A 314 25.35 -12.51 -1.12
N ILE A 315 24.30 -12.80 -0.36
CA ILE A 315 24.04 -12.16 0.95
C ILE A 315 25.22 -12.37 1.91
N ASP A 316 25.63 -13.62 2.13
CA ASP A 316 26.68 -13.97 3.09
C ASP A 316 28.07 -13.47 2.69
N THR A 317 28.23 -13.10 1.41
CA THR A 317 29.48 -12.54 0.87
C THR A 317 29.44 -11.02 0.73
N SER A 318 28.33 -10.37 1.16
CA SER A 318 28.11 -8.93 1.02
C SER A 318 28.28 -8.43 -0.42
N LEU A 319 27.96 -9.29 -1.38
CA LEU A 319 27.96 -8.95 -2.79
C LEU A 319 26.58 -8.42 -3.20
N THR A 320 26.48 -7.90 -4.41
CA THR A 320 25.27 -7.27 -4.93
C THR A 320 24.04 -8.18 -4.85
N THR A 321 22.94 -7.65 -4.32
CA THR A 321 21.60 -8.26 -4.29
C THR A 321 20.55 -7.24 -4.74
N GLY A 322 19.30 -7.66 -4.88
CA GLY A 322 18.22 -6.73 -5.14
C GLY A 322 16.83 -7.31 -4.88
N SER A 323 15.81 -6.46 -4.90
CA SER A 323 14.41 -6.87 -4.87
C SER A 323 13.76 -6.48 -6.19
N ILE A 324 12.88 -7.31 -6.73
CA ILE A 324 12.17 -7.09 -8.01
C ILE A 324 10.69 -6.97 -7.72
N PHE A 325 9.99 -6.09 -8.43
CA PHE A 325 8.53 -6.06 -8.40
C PHE A 325 7.95 -5.74 -9.78
N GLY A 326 6.76 -6.30 -10.03
CA GLY A 326 5.92 -6.01 -11.18
C GLY A 326 4.49 -5.76 -10.73
N ILE A 327 3.79 -4.87 -11.42
CA ILE A 327 2.41 -4.50 -11.16
C ILE A 327 1.62 -4.72 -12.45
N TYR A 328 0.70 -5.68 -12.43
CA TYR A 328 -0.24 -5.93 -13.52
C TYR A 328 -1.55 -5.20 -13.28
N GLY A 329 -2.22 -4.81 -14.37
CA GLY A 329 -3.57 -4.27 -14.34
C GLY A 329 -4.65 -5.32 -14.16
N PRO A 330 -5.90 -4.88 -13.98
CA PRO A 330 -7.05 -5.78 -13.92
C PRO A 330 -7.23 -6.46 -15.28
N ASP A 331 -7.39 -7.78 -15.27
CA ASP A 331 -7.81 -8.52 -16.46
C ASP A 331 -9.35 -8.57 -16.49
N GLU A 332 -9.97 -8.05 -17.56
CA GLU A 332 -11.43 -8.07 -17.75
C GLU A 332 -11.98 -9.51 -17.85
N GLN A 333 -11.13 -10.50 -18.16
CA GLN A 333 -11.51 -11.93 -18.13
C GLN A 333 -11.56 -12.51 -16.71
N CYS A 334 -11.18 -11.73 -15.70
CA CYS A 334 -11.03 -12.15 -14.31
C CYS A 334 -12.16 -11.63 -13.41
N LEU A 335 -13.36 -11.45 -13.97
CA LEU A 335 -14.58 -11.43 -13.17
C LEU A 335 -14.82 -12.86 -12.68
N VAL A 336 -14.48 -13.12 -11.41
CA VAL A 336 -14.87 -14.35 -10.75
C VAL A 336 -16.40 -14.43 -10.81
N ASN A 337 -16.92 -15.39 -11.57
CA ASN A 337 -18.35 -15.69 -11.53
C ASN A 337 -18.61 -16.43 -10.20
N TYR A 338 -19.17 -15.71 -9.23
CA TYR A 338 -19.39 -16.18 -7.85
C TYR A 338 -20.61 -17.10 -7.70
N ASP A 339 -21.30 -17.42 -8.81
CA ASP A 339 -22.43 -18.37 -8.84
C ASP A 339 -22.02 -19.85 -8.71
N ASP A 340 -20.73 -20.16 -8.57
CA ASP A 340 -20.22 -21.53 -8.55
C ASP A 340 -19.84 -21.97 -7.12
N GLU A 341 -20.65 -22.86 -6.52
CA GLU A 341 -20.46 -23.55 -5.23
C GLU A 341 -19.19 -24.43 -5.21
N SER A 342 -18.03 -23.80 -5.35
CA SER A 342 -16.76 -24.48 -5.56
C SER A 342 -15.92 -24.58 -4.29
N THR A 343 -15.27 -25.73 -4.10
CA THR A 343 -14.45 -26.04 -2.93
C THR A 343 -13.15 -25.22 -2.90
N LEU A 344 -12.52 -25.09 -1.71
CA LEU A 344 -11.26 -24.34 -1.42
C LEU A 344 -10.10 -24.59 -2.41
N ASP A 345 -10.10 -25.71 -3.14
CA ASP A 345 -9.09 -26.05 -4.16
C ASP A 345 -9.29 -25.33 -5.51
N GLN A 346 -10.53 -24.93 -5.85
CA GLN A 346 -10.85 -24.24 -7.10
C GLN A 346 -10.61 -22.72 -7.02
N GLU A 347 -10.81 -22.09 -5.86
CA GLU A 347 -10.44 -20.68 -5.62
C GLU A 347 -8.92 -20.46 -5.69
N LYS A 348 -8.13 -21.39 -5.15
CA LYS A 348 -6.67 -21.40 -5.28
C LYS A 348 -6.23 -21.52 -6.74
N GLN A 349 -6.91 -22.36 -7.54
CA GLN A 349 -6.64 -22.45 -8.98
C GLN A 349 -7.00 -21.15 -9.72
N LYS A 350 -8.11 -20.49 -9.36
CA LYS A 350 -8.52 -19.20 -9.95
C LYS A 350 -7.51 -18.09 -9.64
N CYS A 351 -6.96 -18.01 -8.41
CA CYS A 351 -5.90 -17.06 -8.05
C CYS A 351 -4.56 -17.34 -8.74
N ILE A 352 -4.20 -18.60 -8.93
CA ILE A 352 -2.98 -18.97 -9.68
C ILE A 352 -3.09 -18.56 -11.15
N ILE A 353 -4.26 -18.79 -11.77
CA ILE A 353 -4.52 -18.40 -13.16
C ILE A 353 -4.51 -16.88 -13.32
N SER A 354 -5.12 -16.13 -12.40
CA SER A 354 -5.19 -14.66 -12.50
C SER A 354 -3.83 -13.98 -12.44
N VAL A 355 -2.89 -14.53 -11.66
CA VAL A 355 -1.51 -14.02 -11.54
C VAL A 355 -0.67 -14.34 -12.77
N CYS A 356 -0.98 -15.40 -13.51
CA CYS A 356 -0.23 -15.85 -14.68
C CYS A 356 -0.51 -15.01 -15.94
N GLN A 357 -0.33 -13.69 -15.83
CA GLN A 357 -0.51 -12.76 -16.94
C GLN A 357 0.76 -12.64 -17.81
N PRO A 358 0.60 -12.39 -19.12
CA PRO A 358 1.74 -12.08 -19.98
C PRO A 358 2.40 -10.76 -19.54
N GLY A 359 3.74 -10.68 -19.60
CA GLY A 359 4.49 -9.48 -19.21
C GLY A 359 4.11 -8.19 -19.96
N SER A 360 3.45 -8.30 -21.13
CA SER A 360 2.87 -7.17 -21.85
C SER A 360 1.76 -6.43 -21.09
N ASN A 361 1.19 -7.06 -20.07
CA ASN A 361 0.13 -6.50 -19.22
C ASN A 361 0.69 -5.76 -17.99
N LEU A 362 2.02 -5.70 -17.82
CA LEU A 362 2.64 -4.91 -16.77
C LEU A 362 2.33 -3.43 -16.99
N LEU A 363 1.76 -2.79 -15.97
CA LEU A 363 1.52 -1.35 -15.92
C LEU A 363 2.69 -0.60 -15.29
N ALA A 364 3.39 -1.26 -14.38
CA ALA A 364 4.63 -0.76 -13.80
C ALA A 364 5.54 -1.93 -13.41
N ALA A 365 6.83 -1.68 -13.40
CA ALA A 365 7.82 -2.61 -12.88
C ALA A 365 9.00 -1.85 -12.31
N GLY A 366 9.74 -2.47 -11.41
CA GLY A 366 10.93 -1.88 -10.85
C GLY A 366 11.76 -2.85 -10.06
N TYR A 367 12.90 -2.36 -9.59
CA TYR A 367 13.77 -3.07 -8.67
C TYR A 367 14.41 -2.11 -7.68
N CYS A 368 14.81 -2.66 -6.53
CA CYS A 368 15.73 -2.02 -5.61
C CYS A 368 17.05 -2.78 -5.64
N LEU A 369 18.13 -2.13 -6.05
CA LEU A 369 19.49 -2.67 -6.07
C LEU A 369 20.16 -2.35 -4.74
N TYR A 370 20.73 -3.36 -4.09
CA TYR A 370 21.55 -3.22 -2.89
C TYR A 370 23.01 -3.54 -3.25
N SER A 371 23.85 -2.50 -3.29
CA SER A 371 25.28 -2.62 -3.59
C SER A 371 26.05 -1.53 -2.83
N SER A 372 27.15 -1.02 -3.41
CA SER A 372 27.87 0.15 -2.89
C SER A 372 26.99 1.40 -2.67
N ALA A 373 25.83 1.44 -3.34
CA ALA A 373 24.73 2.34 -3.06
C ALA A 373 23.40 1.56 -3.15
N VAL A 374 22.35 2.09 -2.54
CA VAL A 374 20.99 1.57 -2.72
C VAL A 374 20.32 2.38 -3.83
N VAL A 375 19.90 1.69 -4.90
CA VAL A 375 19.31 2.33 -6.07
C VAL A 375 17.93 1.75 -6.34
N PHE A 376 16.91 2.59 -6.29
CA PHE A 376 15.54 2.23 -6.68
C PHE A 376 15.30 2.64 -8.12
N THR A 377 14.93 1.69 -8.97
CA THR A 377 14.65 1.93 -10.39
C THR A 377 13.23 1.51 -10.71
N ILE A 378 12.48 2.36 -11.40
CA ILE A 378 11.06 2.12 -11.71
C ILE A 378 10.70 2.59 -13.13
N SER A 379 9.77 1.90 -13.75
CA SER A 379 9.02 2.36 -14.91
C SER A 379 7.52 2.22 -14.66
N ILE A 380 6.77 3.23 -15.09
CA ILE A 380 5.29 3.26 -15.10
C ILE A 380 4.74 3.33 -16.53
N GLY A 381 5.50 2.80 -17.50
CA GLY A 381 5.13 2.74 -18.92
C GLY A 381 5.59 3.92 -19.77
N ASN A 382 6.23 4.92 -19.18
CA ASN A 382 6.77 6.09 -19.87
C ASN A 382 8.24 6.32 -19.50
N GLY A 383 9.12 5.43 -19.93
CA GLY A 383 10.56 5.52 -19.63
C GLY A 383 10.95 4.89 -18.30
N VAL A 384 12.23 5.00 -17.94
CA VAL A 384 12.82 4.34 -16.75
C VAL A 384 13.52 5.37 -15.88
N PHE A 385 13.20 5.41 -14.60
CA PHE A 385 13.72 6.40 -13.66
C PHE A 385 14.52 5.73 -12.55
N GLY A 386 15.72 6.24 -12.30
CA GLY A 386 16.63 5.74 -11.27
C GLY A 386 16.81 6.74 -10.13
N PHE A 387 16.60 6.28 -8.91
CA PHE A 387 16.75 7.03 -7.68
C PHE A 387 17.82 6.40 -6.82
N THR A 388 18.70 7.20 -6.21
CA THR A 388 19.72 6.71 -5.29
C THR A 388 19.38 7.17 -3.88
N LEU A 389 19.44 6.24 -2.92
CA LEU A 389 19.28 6.56 -1.50
C LEU A 389 20.47 7.41 -1.07
N ASP A 390 20.20 8.62 -0.60
CA ASP A 390 21.20 9.43 0.12
C ASP A 390 21.12 9.08 1.61
N PRO A 391 22.15 8.41 2.19
CA PRO A 391 22.13 8.04 3.59
C PRO A 391 22.14 9.24 4.55
N GLY A 392 22.57 10.42 4.09
CA GLY A 392 22.56 11.65 4.87
C GLY A 392 21.16 12.24 5.07
N TYR A 393 20.27 12.03 4.09
CA TYR A 393 18.86 12.49 4.15
C TYR A 393 17.87 11.36 4.44
N GLY A 394 18.25 10.11 4.23
CA GLY A 394 17.37 8.95 4.37
C GLY A 394 16.30 8.87 3.28
N GLU A 395 16.52 9.52 2.14
CA GLU A 395 15.55 9.64 1.04
C GLU A 395 16.16 9.17 -0.29
N PHE A 396 15.30 8.65 -1.17
CA PHE A 396 15.65 8.36 -2.56
C PHE A 396 15.59 9.64 -3.40
N VAL A 397 16.74 10.07 -3.91
CA VAL A 397 16.85 11.26 -4.77
C VAL A 397 16.89 10.80 -6.22
N LEU A 398 16.16 11.45 -7.11
CA LEU A 398 16.23 11.18 -8.55
C LEU A 398 17.66 11.48 -9.03
N THR A 399 18.37 10.44 -9.47
CA THR A 399 19.76 10.58 -9.96
C THR A 399 19.88 10.32 -11.45
N HIS A 400 18.92 9.58 -12.03
CA HIS A 400 18.90 9.24 -13.44
C HIS A 400 17.48 9.42 -13.98
N ASP A 401 17.27 10.54 -14.69
CA ASP A 401 16.06 10.82 -15.44
C ASP A 401 16.09 10.07 -16.79
N ASP A 402 14.98 9.43 -17.14
CA ASP A 402 14.75 8.65 -18.36
C ASP A 402 15.96 7.84 -18.88
N MET A 403 16.36 6.82 -18.12
CA MET A 403 17.45 5.92 -18.45
C MET A 403 17.23 5.23 -19.81
N LYS A 404 18.20 5.38 -20.72
CA LYS A 404 18.22 4.70 -22.02
C LYS A 404 19.43 3.78 -22.17
N ILE A 405 19.20 2.55 -22.60
CA ILE A 405 20.26 1.57 -22.87
C ILE A 405 21.12 2.06 -24.04
N PRO A 406 22.45 2.18 -23.87
CA PRO A 406 23.35 2.49 -24.97
C PRO A 406 23.26 1.48 -26.11
N LYS A 407 23.15 1.97 -27.36
CA LYS A 407 22.92 1.14 -28.58
C LYS A 407 23.99 0.07 -28.84
N SER A 408 25.22 0.25 -28.34
CA SER A 408 26.28 -0.74 -28.51
C SER A 408 27.30 -0.68 -27.39
N ARG A 409 27.56 -1.83 -26.76
CA ARG A 409 28.67 -2.01 -25.82
C ARG A 409 29.23 -3.43 -25.95
N GLN A 410 30.56 -3.55 -25.94
CA GLN A 410 31.26 -4.84 -26.01
C GLN A 410 31.33 -5.52 -24.64
N ILE A 411 30.18 -5.73 -23.98
CA ILE A 411 30.07 -6.42 -22.69
C ILE A 411 29.05 -7.54 -22.85
N TYR A 412 29.36 -8.72 -22.32
CA TYR A 412 28.42 -9.83 -22.23
C TYR A 412 28.46 -10.47 -20.84
N SER A 413 27.34 -11.07 -20.44
CA SER A 413 27.18 -11.69 -19.13
C SER A 413 26.37 -12.97 -19.19
N PHE A 414 27.07 -14.08 -18.95
CA PHE A 414 26.54 -15.42 -18.93
C PHE A 414 27.29 -16.19 -17.84
N ASN A 415 26.59 -17.12 -17.16
CA ASN A 415 27.25 -18.04 -16.25
C ASN A 415 27.99 -19.12 -17.04
N GLU A 416 29.21 -18.80 -17.49
CA GLU A 416 30.04 -19.70 -18.30
C GLU A 416 30.44 -21.00 -17.60
N GLY A 417 30.20 -21.15 -16.29
CA GLY A 417 30.28 -22.46 -15.63
C GLY A 417 29.36 -23.52 -16.26
N ASN A 418 28.33 -23.10 -17.00
CA ASN A 418 27.41 -23.97 -17.72
C ASN A 418 27.78 -24.19 -19.20
N TYR A 419 28.95 -23.74 -19.66
CA TYR A 419 29.30 -23.72 -21.08
C TYR A 419 29.08 -25.07 -21.80
N ASP A 420 29.56 -26.17 -21.24
CA ASP A 420 29.44 -27.52 -21.82
C ASP A 420 28.01 -28.10 -21.79
N LEU A 421 27.13 -27.45 -21.02
CA LEU A 421 25.73 -27.82 -20.85
C LEU A 421 24.81 -27.11 -21.85
N TRP A 422 25.30 -26.11 -22.58
CA TRP A 422 24.55 -25.38 -23.59
C TRP A 422 24.56 -26.08 -24.96
N ASP A 423 23.66 -25.64 -25.84
CA ASP A 423 23.64 -26.10 -27.23
C ASP A 423 24.80 -25.54 -28.06
N GLU A 424 25.08 -26.18 -29.20
CA GLU A 424 26.20 -25.81 -30.07
C GLU A 424 26.04 -24.44 -30.74
N LYS A 425 24.81 -23.91 -30.88
CA LYS A 425 24.59 -22.59 -31.47
C LYS A 425 25.02 -21.49 -30.50
N LEU A 426 24.60 -21.60 -29.25
CA LEU A 426 24.98 -20.67 -28.20
C LEU A 426 26.48 -20.71 -27.91
N LYS A 427 27.08 -21.90 -27.86
CA LYS A 427 28.54 -22.06 -27.71
C LYS A 427 29.31 -21.31 -28.79
N LYS A 428 28.96 -21.52 -30.06
CA LYS A 428 29.57 -20.81 -31.20
C LYS A 428 29.39 -19.30 -31.11
N TYR A 429 28.24 -18.84 -30.65
CA TYR A 429 27.98 -17.41 -30.45
C TYR A 429 28.88 -16.82 -29.36
N LEU A 430 28.99 -17.46 -28.20
CA LEU A 430 29.87 -17.00 -27.12
C LEU A 430 31.35 -17.06 -27.51
N ASP A 431 31.77 -18.09 -28.24
CA ASP A 431 33.14 -18.20 -28.78
C ASP A 431 33.43 -17.08 -29.77
N HIS A 432 32.45 -16.66 -30.56
CA HIS A 432 32.56 -15.52 -31.44
C HIS A 432 32.73 -14.21 -30.66
N LEU A 433 32.00 -14.00 -29.56
CA LEU A 433 32.16 -12.81 -28.70
C LEU A 433 33.55 -12.70 -28.07
N LYS A 434 34.20 -13.86 -27.83
CA LYS A 434 35.57 -13.96 -27.31
C LYS A 434 36.65 -13.68 -28.36
N GLN A 435 36.30 -13.60 -29.65
CA GLN A 435 37.24 -13.22 -30.69
C GLN A 435 37.42 -11.69 -30.76
N PRO A 436 38.63 -11.19 -31.04
CA PRO A 436 38.85 -9.77 -31.27
C PRO A 436 37.98 -9.23 -32.43
N GLY A 437 37.23 -8.16 -32.17
CA GLY A 437 36.46 -7.47 -33.20
C GLY A 437 37.32 -6.51 -34.05
N ALA A 438 36.68 -5.66 -34.85
CA ALA A 438 37.35 -4.70 -35.73
C ALA A 438 38.26 -3.68 -35.01
N ASN A 439 38.04 -3.45 -33.71
CA ASN A 439 38.86 -2.61 -32.85
C ASN A 439 40.01 -3.37 -32.16
N GLY A 440 40.25 -4.63 -32.53
CA GLY A 440 41.30 -5.48 -31.97
C GLY A 440 41.04 -5.98 -30.55
N LYS A 441 39.82 -5.80 -30.00
CA LYS A 441 39.45 -6.25 -28.66
C LYS A 441 38.21 -7.16 -28.70
N PRO A 442 38.18 -8.24 -27.90
CA PRO A 442 36.98 -9.06 -27.74
C PRO A 442 35.96 -8.38 -26.81
N TYR A 443 34.76 -8.94 -26.73
CA TYR A 443 33.79 -8.53 -25.73
C TYR A 443 34.30 -8.87 -24.31
N SER A 444 33.97 -8.02 -23.34
CA SER A 444 34.30 -8.24 -21.94
C SER A 444 33.23 -9.06 -21.24
N GLY A 445 33.60 -10.25 -20.74
CA GLY A 445 32.76 -11.05 -19.85
C GLY A 445 32.64 -10.41 -18.47
N ARG A 446 31.42 -10.19 -17.99
CA ARG A 446 31.13 -9.59 -16.67
C ARG A 446 29.91 -10.26 -16.05
N TYR A 447 30.13 -11.31 -15.27
CA TYR A 447 29.05 -12.01 -14.56
C TYR A 447 29.05 -11.64 -13.07
N ILE A 448 27.91 -11.17 -12.58
CA ILE A 448 27.65 -10.71 -11.20
C ILE A 448 26.94 -11.80 -10.40
N GLY A 449 26.09 -12.62 -11.04
CA GLY A 449 25.30 -13.64 -10.35
C GLY A 449 24.10 -13.11 -9.57
N CYS A 450 23.59 -11.93 -9.94
CA CYS A 450 22.39 -11.28 -9.41
C CYS A 450 21.70 -10.58 -10.58
N LEU A 451 20.50 -11.01 -10.95
CA LEU A 451 19.76 -10.48 -12.10
C LEU A 451 19.55 -8.95 -12.02
N VAL A 452 19.20 -8.43 -10.85
CA VAL A 452 19.04 -6.99 -10.60
C VAL A 452 20.33 -6.23 -10.93
N GLY A 453 21.48 -6.73 -10.46
CA GLY A 453 22.78 -6.15 -10.76
C GLY A 453 23.15 -6.23 -12.25
N GLU A 454 22.78 -7.33 -12.92
CA GLU A 454 22.99 -7.51 -14.36
C GLU A 454 22.19 -6.51 -15.19
N ILE A 455 20.89 -6.40 -14.90
CA ILE A 455 19.98 -5.48 -15.59
C ILE A 455 20.33 -4.03 -15.30
N HIS A 456 20.66 -3.68 -14.05
CA HIS A 456 21.11 -2.33 -13.72
C HIS A 456 22.37 -1.93 -14.52
N ARG A 457 23.36 -2.83 -14.62
CA ARG A 457 24.55 -2.57 -15.43
C ARG A 457 24.20 -2.42 -16.91
N MET A 458 23.27 -3.23 -17.41
CA MET A 458 22.83 -3.14 -18.80
C MET A 458 22.10 -1.81 -19.09
N LEU A 459 21.25 -1.34 -18.17
CA LEU A 459 20.60 -0.03 -18.25
C LEU A 459 21.63 1.11 -18.31
N MET A 460 22.71 1.02 -17.53
CA MET A 460 23.75 2.06 -17.46
C MET A 460 24.75 2.04 -18.62
N TYR A 461 25.18 0.85 -19.05
CA TYR A 461 26.34 0.70 -19.94
C TYR A 461 26.03 -0.01 -21.25
N GLY A 462 24.86 -0.66 -21.36
CA GLY A 462 24.53 -1.56 -22.46
C GLY A 462 25.31 -2.87 -22.42
N GLY A 463 25.03 -3.74 -23.38
CA GLY A 463 25.66 -5.06 -23.49
C GLY A 463 24.61 -6.16 -23.62
N ILE A 464 25.04 -7.39 -23.36
CA ILE A 464 24.24 -8.60 -23.52
C ILE A 464 24.22 -9.35 -22.20
N TYR A 465 23.02 -9.68 -21.70
CA TYR A 465 22.84 -10.62 -20.60
C TYR A 465 22.05 -11.83 -21.10
N GLY A 466 22.38 -13.02 -20.59
CA GLY A 466 21.57 -14.20 -20.87
C GLY A 466 21.65 -15.25 -19.77
N ASN A 467 20.50 -15.85 -19.48
CA ASN A 467 20.36 -17.04 -18.63
C ASN A 467 19.63 -18.17 -19.39
N PRO A 468 20.29 -18.78 -20.39
CA PRO A 468 19.65 -19.72 -21.28
C PRO A 468 19.47 -21.10 -20.63
N LYS A 469 18.47 -21.84 -21.13
CA LYS A 469 18.29 -23.25 -20.78
C LYS A 469 19.57 -24.06 -21.04
N ASN A 470 19.78 -25.09 -20.23
CA ASN A 470 20.91 -26.00 -20.37
C ASN A 470 20.48 -27.45 -20.11
N LYS A 471 21.39 -28.41 -20.24
CA LYS A 471 21.09 -29.84 -20.02
C LYS A 471 20.47 -30.16 -18.65
N ASN A 472 20.83 -29.40 -17.62
CA ASN A 472 20.38 -29.59 -16.25
C ASN A 472 19.11 -28.77 -15.93
N SER A 473 18.93 -27.61 -16.56
CA SER A 473 17.76 -26.74 -16.44
C SER A 473 17.13 -26.50 -17.80
N LYS A 474 16.25 -27.44 -18.19
CA LYS A 474 15.62 -27.48 -19.51
C LYS A 474 14.68 -26.30 -19.79
N ASN A 475 14.16 -25.65 -18.75
CA ASN A 475 13.26 -24.50 -18.83
C ASN A 475 13.93 -23.17 -18.45
N GLY A 476 15.26 -23.15 -18.27
CA GLY A 476 15.96 -22.00 -17.67
C GLY A 476 15.86 -21.98 -16.14
N ASN A 477 16.57 -21.03 -15.53
CA ASN A 477 16.63 -20.88 -14.06
C ASN A 477 15.87 -19.67 -13.54
N LEU A 478 15.52 -18.71 -14.42
CA LEU A 478 14.76 -17.53 -14.02
C LEU A 478 13.26 -17.82 -14.12
N ARG A 479 12.51 -17.29 -13.17
CA ARG A 479 11.06 -17.38 -13.13
C ARG A 479 10.45 -16.25 -13.95
N LEU A 480 9.63 -16.62 -14.93
CA LEU A 480 9.10 -15.67 -15.90
C LEU A 480 8.31 -14.53 -15.24
N LEU A 481 7.45 -14.86 -14.29
CA LEU A 481 6.50 -13.96 -13.66
C LEU A 481 7.17 -12.94 -12.72
N TYR A 482 8.05 -13.41 -11.84
CA TYR A 482 8.63 -12.59 -10.76
C TYR A 482 9.91 -11.86 -11.17
N GLU A 483 10.65 -12.42 -12.13
CA GLU A 483 11.98 -11.94 -12.50
C GLU A 483 12.01 -11.44 -13.94
N CYS A 484 11.75 -12.32 -14.91
CA CYS A 484 11.98 -12.01 -16.31
C CYS A 484 11.03 -10.93 -16.84
N ALA A 485 9.74 -11.02 -16.55
CA ALA A 485 8.75 -10.09 -17.08
C ALA A 485 8.97 -8.65 -16.55
N PRO A 486 9.09 -8.40 -15.23
CA PRO A 486 9.40 -7.07 -14.71
C PRO A 486 10.72 -6.50 -15.25
N MET A 487 11.76 -7.33 -15.35
CA MET A 487 13.05 -6.89 -15.88
C MET A 487 13.01 -6.58 -17.37
N SER A 488 12.29 -7.40 -18.14
CA SER A 488 12.11 -7.19 -19.58
C SER A 488 11.35 -5.89 -19.85
N TYR A 489 10.31 -5.61 -19.06
CA TYR A 489 9.56 -4.35 -19.13
C TYR A 489 10.48 -3.13 -19.00
N LEU A 490 11.35 -3.11 -17.98
CA LEU A 490 12.33 -2.03 -17.80
C LEU A 490 13.30 -1.91 -18.98
N VAL A 491 13.80 -3.05 -19.49
CA VAL A 491 14.74 -3.07 -20.61
C VAL A 491 14.11 -2.52 -21.89
N GLU A 492 12.87 -2.88 -22.19
CA GLU A 492 12.14 -2.40 -23.37
C GLU A 492 11.80 -0.91 -23.26
N GLN A 493 11.37 -0.45 -22.07
CA GLN A 493 11.12 0.97 -21.79
C GLN A 493 12.37 1.85 -21.91
N ALA A 494 13.55 1.27 -21.62
CA ALA A 494 14.84 1.90 -21.83
C ALA A 494 15.37 1.79 -23.27
N GLY A 495 14.61 1.21 -24.21
CA GLY A 495 14.97 1.07 -25.62
C GLY A 495 15.85 -0.14 -25.95
N GLY A 496 15.97 -1.09 -25.01
CA GLY A 496 16.59 -2.40 -25.23
C GLY A 496 15.62 -3.43 -25.82
N LYS A 497 16.05 -4.68 -25.85
CA LYS A 497 15.23 -5.81 -26.31
C LYS A 497 15.39 -7.00 -25.37
N ALA A 498 14.26 -7.55 -24.93
CA ALA A 498 14.21 -8.83 -24.24
C ALA A 498 13.66 -9.92 -25.18
N THR A 499 14.08 -11.17 -24.97
CA THR A 499 13.64 -12.33 -25.76
C THR A 499 13.95 -13.61 -25.00
N ASP A 500 13.06 -14.59 -25.07
CA ASP A 500 13.27 -15.96 -24.58
C ASP A 500 14.01 -16.85 -25.60
N GLY A 501 14.34 -16.31 -26.76
CA GLY A 501 14.98 -16.98 -27.89
C GLY A 501 14.32 -16.64 -29.22
N PRO A 502 14.84 -17.16 -30.35
CA PRO A 502 14.11 -17.19 -31.61
C PRO A 502 12.91 -18.14 -31.59
#